data_AF-A0A954NWA9-F1
#
_entry.id   AF-A0A954NWA9-F1
#
_cell.length_a   1.000
_cell.length_b   1.000
_cell.length_c   1.000
_cell.angle_alpha   90.00
_cell.angle_beta   90.00
_cell.angle_gamma   90.00
#
_symmetry.space_group_name_H-M   'P 1'
#
loop_
_entity.id
_entity.type
_entity.pdbx_description
1 polymer ?
#
loop_
_entity_poly.entity_id
_entity_poly.type
_entity_poly.pdbx_seq_one_letter_code
_entity_poly.pdbx_strand_id
1 'polypeptide(L)'
;MAYTLPDLPYPKDALEPHIDAKTMEIHHGKHHAGYVAKLNAALEGHADLDGKSIDDLMRDLNSVPESIRTAVRNNGGGHANHSLFWTVMSPKGGGTPSGEVGEAISSVFGSFDNFKEEFANAAANRFGSGWAWLCMK
;
A
#
# COMPACT_ATOMS: atom_id res chain seq x y z
N MET A 1 13.51 -10.89 12.29
CA MET A 1 13.44 -9.50 12.80
C MET A 1 12.01 -9.02 12.64
N ALA A 2 11.44 -8.36 13.66
CA ALA A 2 10.06 -7.90 13.63
C ALA A 2 9.86 -6.76 12.61
N TYR A 3 8.70 -6.74 11.95
CA TYR A 3 8.28 -5.63 11.11
C TYR A 3 8.00 -4.39 11.94
N THR A 4 8.28 -3.21 11.39
CA THR A 4 8.05 -1.92 12.04
C THR A 4 7.09 -1.06 11.22
N LEU A 5 6.30 -0.23 11.92
CA LEU A 5 5.52 0.82 11.26
C LEU A 5 6.50 1.84 10.65
N PRO A 6 6.55 2.05 9.33
CA PRO A 6 7.41 3.05 8.74
C PRO A 6 6.95 4.46 9.14
N ASP A 7 7.89 5.38 9.33
CA ASP A 7 7.55 6.78 9.54
C ASP A 7 6.87 7.38 8.31
N LEU A 8 5.98 8.34 8.52
CA LEU A 8 5.42 9.12 7.42
C LEU A 8 6.52 10.00 6.80
N PRO A 9 6.62 10.07 5.46
CA PRO A 9 7.63 10.90 4.80
C PRO A 9 7.31 12.41 4.84
N TYR A 10 6.18 12.78 5.45
CA TYR A 10 5.71 14.16 5.61
C TYR A 10 4.84 14.31 6.88
N PRO A 11 4.65 15.54 7.40
CA PRO A 11 3.74 15.81 8.51
C PRO A 11 2.30 15.36 8.24
N LYS A 12 1.53 15.06 9.28
CA LYS A 12 0.19 14.47 9.16
C LYS A 12 -0.84 15.39 8.49
N ASP A 13 -0.65 16.70 8.58
CA ASP A 13 -1.46 17.75 7.96
C ASP A 13 -0.96 18.15 6.56
N ALA A 14 0.15 17.59 6.09
CA ALA A 14 0.80 18.02 4.85
C ALA A 14 -0.01 17.74 3.57
N LEU A 15 -1.04 16.88 3.64
CA LEU A 15 -1.89 16.55 2.50
C LEU A 15 -3.22 17.32 2.49
N GLU A 16 -3.44 18.25 3.42
CA GLU A 16 -4.59 19.13 3.36
C GLU A 16 -4.52 20.05 2.12
N PRO A 17 -5.67 20.36 1.48
CA PRO A 17 -7.04 20.03 1.88
C PRO A 17 -7.56 18.70 1.33
N HIS A 18 -6.70 17.85 0.74
CA HIS A 18 -7.12 16.64 0.04
C HIS A 18 -7.34 15.44 0.97
N ILE A 19 -6.51 15.32 2.01
CA ILE A 19 -6.67 14.36 3.10
C ILE A 19 -6.44 15.10 4.41
N ASP A 20 -7.41 15.07 5.31
CA ASP A 20 -7.35 15.77 6.59
C ASP A 20 -6.36 15.12 7.57
N ALA A 21 -5.78 15.93 8.46
CA ALA A 21 -4.81 15.46 9.44
C ALA A 21 -5.36 14.36 10.36
N LYS A 22 -6.67 14.38 10.67
CA LYS A 22 -7.26 13.39 11.57
C LYS A 22 -7.34 12.02 10.93
N THR A 23 -7.69 11.95 9.65
CA THR A 23 -7.61 10.73 8.85
C THR A 23 -6.19 10.21 8.82
N MET A 24 -5.18 11.05 8.56
CA MET A 24 -3.77 10.63 8.54
C MET A 24 -3.30 10.04 9.88
N GLU A 25 -3.66 10.66 11.01
CA GLU A 25 -3.37 10.13 12.36
C GLU A 25 -3.92 8.73 12.59
N ILE A 26 -5.18 8.50 12.23
CA ILE A 26 -5.86 7.23 12.47
C ILE A 26 -5.38 6.19 11.46
N HIS A 27 -5.30 6.54 10.19
CA HIS A 27 -4.97 5.63 9.10
C HIS A 27 -3.53 5.10 9.23
N HIS A 28 -2.56 5.96 9.52
CA HIS A 28 -1.18 5.53 9.79
C HIS A 28 -1.04 4.97 11.21
N GLY A 29 -1.39 5.75 12.24
CA GLY A 29 -1.08 5.45 13.63
C GLY A 29 -1.94 4.35 14.28
N LYS A 30 -3.09 4.00 13.68
CA LYS A 30 -3.95 2.92 14.18
C LYS A 30 -4.14 1.79 13.16
N HIS A 31 -4.56 2.08 11.94
CA HIS A 31 -4.83 1.02 10.96
C HIS A 31 -3.55 0.33 10.50
N HIS A 32 -2.58 1.09 9.98
CA HIS A 32 -1.30 0.52 9.58
C HIS A 32 -0.56 -0.12 10.76
N ALA A 33 -0.49 0.57 11.91
CA ALA A 33 0.08 0.02 13.14
C ALA A 33 -0.57 -1.32 13.56
N GLY A 34 -1.89 -1.43 13.44
CA GLY A 34 -2.63 -2.64 13.74
C GLY A 34 -2.28 -3.82 12.83
N TYR A 35 -2.05 -3.58 11.54
CA TYR A 35 -1.57 -4.61 10.61
C TYR A 35 -0.17 -5.09 10.99
N VAL A 36 0.76 -4.17 11.29
CA VAL A 36 2.13 -4.53 11.71
C VAL A 36 2.11 -5.38 12.97
N ALA A 37 1.35 -4.96 14.00
CA ALA A 37 1.25 -5.70 15.25
C ALA A 37 0.69 -7.12 15.06
N LYS A 38 -0.39 -7.26 14.28
CA LYS A 38 -1.01 -8.57 14.02
C LYS A 38 -0.16 -9.46 13.11
N LEU A 39 0.61 -8.87 12.18
CA LEU A 39 1.57 -9.61 11.36
C LEU A 39 2.67 -10.19 12.24
N ASN A 40 3.28 -9.38 13.11
CA ASN A 40 4.33 -9.84 14.02
C ASN A 40 3.81 -10.96 14.93
N ALA A 41 2.62 -10.81 15.50
CA ALA A 41 2.00 -11.86 16.32
C ALA A 41 1.76 -13.16 15.55
N ALA A 42 1.37 -13.09 14.26
CA ALA A 42 1.16 -14.26 13.42
C ALA A 42 2.46 -15.00 13.04
N LEU A 43 3.61 -14.34 13.15
CA LEU A 43 4.93 -14.89 12.83
C LEU A 43 5.68 -15.41 14.07
N GLU A 44 5.15 -15.21 15.28
CA GLU A 44 5.74 -15.76 16.50
C GLU A 44 5.87 -17.29 16.39
N GLY A 45 7.07 -17.81 16.64
CA GLY A 45 7.38 -19.24 16.52
C GLY A 45 7.70 -19.74 15.11
N HIS A 46 7.69 -18.86 14.09
CA HIS A 46 8.01 -19.18 12.70
C HIS A 46 9.36 -18.59 12.26
N ALA A 47 10.45 -19.04 12.90
CA ALA A 47 11.81 -18.53 12.66
C ALA A 47 12.32 -18.79 11.21
N ASP A 48 11.68 -19.69 10.47
CA ASP A 48 11.93 -19.92 9.04
C ASP A 48 11.45 -18.78 8.13
N LEU A 49 10.55 -17.94 8.64
CA LEU A 49 10.03 -16.76 7.95
C LEU A 49 10.71 -15.45 8.38
N ASP A 50 11.60 -15.52 9.38
CA ASP A 50 12.28 -14.35 9.91
C ASP A 50 13.21 -13.70 8.88
N GLY A 51 13.21 -12.36 8.87
CA GLY A 51 14.15 -11.57 8.07
C GLY A 51 13.79 -11.44 6.58
N LYS A 52 12.70 -12.06 6.12
CA LYS A 52 12.11 -11.71 4.82
C LYS A 52 11.66 -10.25 4.83
N SER A 53 11.85 -9.55 3.72
CA SER A 53 11.19 -8.26 3.53
C SER A 53 9.67 -8.46 3.39
N ILE A 54 8.88 -7.40 3.57
CA ILE A 54 7.43 -7.52 3.43
C ILE A 54 7.06 -7.92 2.00
N ASP A 55 7.80 -7.43 1.01
CA ASP A 55 7.60 -7.74 -0.41
C ASP A 55 7.94 -9.21 -0.71
N ASP A 56 9.03 -9.73 -0.14
CA ASP A 56 9.41 -11.14 -0.31
C ASP A 56 8.39 -12.08 0.34
N LEU A 57 7.89 -11.72 1.53
CA LEU A 57 6.85 -12.49 2.21
C LEU A 57 5.54 -12.51 1.42
N MET A 58 5.14 -11.37 0.83
CA MET A 58 3.92 -11.27 0.02
C MET A 58 4.07 -11.96 -1.35
N ARG A 59 5.29 -12.04 -1.89
CA ARG A 59 5.56 -12.70 -3.17
C ARG A 59 5.41 -14.21 -3.11
N ASP A 60 5.74 -14.83 -1.97
CA ASP A 60 5.67 -16.28 -1.79
C ASP A 60 4.83 -16.69 -0.57
N LEU A 61 3.55 -16.34 -0.60
CA LEU A 61 2.57 -16.77 0.42
C LEU A 61 2.36 -18.30 0.45
N ASN A 62 2.73 -19.02 -0.60
CA ASN A 62 2.61 -20.48 -0.62
C ASN A 62 3.64 -21.15 0.29
N SER A 63 4.82 -20.54 0.44
CA SER A 63 5.83 -20.97 1.42
C SER A 63 5.39 -20.78 2.87
N VAL A 64 4.41 -19.92 3.14
CA VAL A 64 3.89 -19.68 4.50
C VAL A 64 3.05 -20.87 4.95
N PRO A 65 3.27 -21.41 6.18
CA PRO A 65 2.48 -22.51 6.73
C PRO A 65 0.98 -22.22 6.67
N GLU A 66 0.20 -23.21 6.26
CA GLU A 66 -1.24 -23.05 6.02
C GLU A 66 -1.99 -22.50 7.24
N SER A 67 -1.58 -22.90 8.45
CA SER A 67 -2.17 -22.47 9.73
C SER A 67 -2.12 -20.95 9.95
N ILE A 68 -1.10 -20.26 9.42
CA ILE A 68 -0.92 -18.81 9.59
C ILE A 68 -1.08 -18.02 8.28
N ARG A 69 -1.15 -18.71 7.13
CA ARG A 69 -1.14 -18.09 5.80
C ARG A 69 -2.19 -17.01 5.62
N THR A 70 -3.41 -17.22 6.12
CA THR A 70 -4.47 -16.20 6.03
C THR A 70 -4.17 -14.97 6.88
N ALA A 71 -3.64 -15.16 8.10
CA ALA A 71 -3.25 -14.05 8.97
C ALA A 71 -2.09 -13.25 8.36
N VAL A 72 -1.08 -13.94 7.82
CA VAL A 72 0.05 -13.32 7.11
C VAL A 72 -0.42 -12.61 5.85
N ARG A 73 -1.28 -13.21 5.03
CA ARG A 73 -1.86 -12.56 3.83
C ARG A 73 -2.58 -11.27 4.18
N ASN A 74 -3.45 -11.29 5.19
CA ASN A 74 -4.29 -10.14 5.52
C ASN A 74 -3.49 -9.01 6.16
N ASN A 75 -2.64 -9.32 7.14
CA ASN A 75 -1.89 -8.30 7.87
C ASN A 75 -0.59 -7.91 7.15
N GLY A 76 0.05 -8.85 6.47
CA GLY A 76 1.18 -8.57 5.58
C GLY A 76 0.76 -7.76 4.37
N GLY A 77 -0.37 -8.11 3.72
CA GLY A 77 -0.93 -7.30 2.65
C GLY A 77 -1.34 -5.90 3.14
N GLY A 78 -1.92 -5.81 4.35
CA GLY A 78 -2.18 -4.52 5.00
C GLY A 78 -0.91 -3.69 5.18
N HIS A 79 0.17 -4.27 5.71
CA HIS A 79 1.45 -3.59 5.88
C HIS A 79 2.09 -3.16 4.55
N ALA A 80 2.15 -4.06 3.56
CA ALA A 80 2.70 -3.78 2.24
C ALA A 80 1.96 -2.63 1.55
N ASN A 81 0.62 -2.73 1.49
CA ASN A 81 -0.20 -1.75 0.79
C ASN A 81 -0.08 -0.35 1.41
N HIS A 82 -0.14 -0.24 2.75
CA HIS A 82 -0.03 1.06 3.40
C HIS A 82 1.39 1.62 3.29
N SER A 83 2.42 0.78 3.38
CA SER A 83 3.81 1.21 3.22
C SER A 83 4.05 1.85 1.84
N LEU A 84 3.46 1.28 0.78
CA LEU A 84 3.47 1.89 -0.55
C LEU A 84 2.58 3.15 -0.62
N PHE A 85 1.39 3.12 -0.02
CA PHE A 85 0.43 4.22 -0.07
C PHE A 85 1.03 5.54 0.44
N TRP A 86 1.82 5.52 1.51
CA TRP A 86 2.45 6.71 2.07
C TRP A 86 3.56 7.29 1.18
N THR A 87 4.20 6.48 0.33
CA THR A 87 5.34 6.93 -0.49
C THR A 87 4.93 7.42 -1.88
N VAL A 88 3.72 7.07 -2.34
CA VAL A 88 3.17 7.55 -3.62
C VAL A 88 2.36 8.85 -3.49
N MET A 89 2.26 9.42 -2.28
CA MET A 89 1.66 10.72 -2.02
C MET A 89 2.72 11.74 -1.62
N SER A 90 2.44 13.03 -1.84
CA SER A 90 3.37 14.11 -1.48
C SER A 90 2.65 15.45 -1.34
N PRO A 91 3.04 16.31 -0.38
CA PRO A 91 2.56 17.70 -0.29
C PRO A 91 2.93 18.55 -1.50
N LYS A 92 3.91 18.11 -2.29
CA LYS A 92 4.38 18.75 -3.53
C LYS A 92 4.05 17.92 -4.78
N GLY A 93 3.16 16.93 -4.64
CA GLY A 93 2.71 16.08 -5.73
C GLY A 93 1.61 16.74 -6.58
N GLY A 94 1.03 15.94 -7.47
CA GLY A 94 -0.02 16.38 -8.40
C GLY A 94 0.53 16.80 -9.77
N GLY A 95 -0.33 17.44 -10.57
CA GLY A 95 -0.04 17.75 -11.96
C GLY A 95 -0.17 16.53 -12.90
N THR A 96 0.45 16.64 -14.08
CA THR A 96 0.48 15.59 -15.10
C THR A 96 1.80 14.81 -14.98
N PRO A 97 1.78 13.47 -15.10
CA PRO A 97 3.01 12.67 -15.07
C PRO A 97 3.94 13.05 -16.21
N SER A 98 5.25 12.92 -15.96
CA SER A 98 6.32 13.16 -16.94
C SER A 98 7.34 12.02 -16.89
N GLY A 99 8.30 12.03 -17.82
CA GLY A 99 9.28 10.96 -17.97
C GLY A 99 8.66 9.63 -18.40
N GLU A 100 9.39 8.53 -18.16
CA GLU A 100 9.04 7.19 -18.64
C GLU A 100 7.62 6.75 -18.24
N VAL A 101 7.18 7.10 -17.02
CA VAL A 101 5.83 6.76 -16.56
C VAL A 101 4.74 7.53 -17.30
N GLY A 102 4.97 8.81 -17.64
CA GLY A 102 4.02 9.62 -18.41
C GLY A 102 3.90 9.14 -19.85
N GLU A 103 5.02 8.73 -20.45
CA GLU A 103 5.07 8.13 -21.79
C GLU A 103 4.36 6.77 -21.80
N ALA A 104 4.62 5.91 -20.81
CA ALA A 104 3.95 4.62 -20.69
C ALA A 104 2.43 4.77 -20.51
N ILE A 105 1.99 5.72 -19.67
CA ILE A 105 0.56 6.02 -19.50
C ILE A 105 -0.04 6.48 -20.83
N SER A 106 0.60 7.41 -21.52
CA SER A 106 0.10 7.92 -22.81
C SER A 106 0.06 6.82 -23.88
N SER A 107 1.05 5.92 -23.90
CA SER A 107 1.10 4.80 -24.83
C SER A 107 0.01 3.75 -24.59
N VAL A 108 -0.39 3.52 -23.34
CA VAL A 108 -1.38 2.48 -22.99
C VAL A 108 -2.80 3.02 -22.99
N PHE A 109 -3.01 4.21 -22.43
CA PHE A 109 -4.33 4.80 -22.19
C PHE A 109 -4.68 5.91 -23.20
N GLY A 110 -3.74 6.27 -24.09
CA GLY A 110 -3.88 7.35 -25.06
C GLY A 110 -3.63 8.75 -24.48
N SER A 111 -4.04 8.99 -23.23
CA SER A 111 -3.80 10.25 -22.51
C SER A 111 -3.81 10.03 -21.00
N PHE A 112 -3.27 11.00 -20.25
CA PHE A 112 -3.37 10.99 -18.79
C PHE A 112 -4.81 11.16 -18.29
N ASP A 113 -5.64 11.95 -18.99
CA ASP A 113 -7.04 12.15 -18.61
C ASP A 113 -7.86 10.86 -18.76
N ASN A 114 -7.63 10.10 -19.83
CA ASN A 114 -8.25 8.79 -20.03
C ASN A 114 -7.83 7.82 -18.91
N PHE A 115 -6.53 7.77 -18.59
CA PHE A 115 -6.03 6.97 -17.47
C PHE A 115 -6.70 7.37 -16.16
N LYS A 116 -6.81 8.66 -15.87
CA LYS A 116 -7.43 9.17 -14.65
C LYS A 116 -8.90 8.76 -14.56
N GLU A 117 -9.64 8.81 -15.66
CA GLU A 117 -11.02 8.36 -15.73
C GLU A 117 -11.12 6.85 -15.46
N GLU A 118 -10.34 6.02 -16.16
CA GLU A 118 -10.35 4.57 -15.98
C GLU A 118 -9.93 4.16 -14.56
N PHE A 119 -8.88 4.77 -14.02
CA PHE A 119 -8.40 4.49 -12.67
C PHE A 119 -9.44 4.89 -11.60
N ALA A 120 -10.07 6.06 -11.75
CA ALA A 120 -11.13 6.51 -10.86
C ALA A 120 -12.35 5.58 -10.93
N ASN A 121 -12.72 5.12 -12.13
CA ASN A 121 -13.81 4.16 -12.32
C ASN A 121 -13.49 2.81 -11.69
N ALA A 122 -12.25 2.32 -11.81
CA ALA A 122 -11.81 1.08 -11.17
C ALA A 122 -11.87 1.19 -9.62
N ALA A 123 -11.42 2.31 -9.07
CA ALA A 123 -11.50 2.59 -7.64
C ALA A 123 -12.94 2.68 -7.14
N ALA A 124 -13.81 3.41 -7.84
CA ALA A 124 -15.21 3.61 -7.45
C ALA A 124 -16.04 2.32 -7.52
N ASN A 125 -15.76 1.45 -8.51
CA ASN A 125 -16.50 0.21 -8.71
C ASN A 125 -16.01 -0.97 -7.83
N ARG A 126 -14.99 -0.76 -6.99
CA ARG A 126 -14.59 -1.78 -6.02
C ARG A 126 -15.64 -1.90 -4.90
N PHE A 127 -16.51 -2.91 -5.00
CA PHE A 127 -17.54 -3.18 -3.99
C PHE A 127 -16.98 -3.71 -2.66
N GLY A 128 -17.18 -2.97 -1.56
CA GLY A 128 -16.60 -3.28 -0.26
C GLY A 128 -15.14 -2.81 -0.14
N SER A 129 -14.41 -3.28 0.86
CA SER A 129 -13.02 -2.85 1.08
C SER A 129 -12.08 -3.32 -0.04
N GLY A 130 -11.17 -2.47 -0.47
CA GLY A 130 -10.16 -2.81 -1.48
C GLY A 130 -9.29 -1.63 -1.90
N TRP A 131 -8.51 -1.86 -2.96
CA TRP A 131 -7.55 -0.93 -3.54
C TRP A 131 -7.69 -0.94 -5.07
N ALA A 132 -7.40 0.19 -5.71
CA ALA A 132 -7.15 0.27 -7.15
C ALA A 132 -5.65 0.46 -7.39
N TRP A 133 -5.12 -0.19 -8.42
CA TRP A 133 -3.69 -0.24 -8.71
C TRP A 133 -3.42 0.06 -10.17
N LEU A 134 -2.34 0.80 -10.43
CA LEU A 134 -1.69 0.86 -11.72
C LEU A 134 -0.53 -0.14 -11.67
N CYS A 135 -0.59 -1.19 -12.49
CA CYS A 135 0.39 -2.26 -12.49
C CYS A 135 1.06 -2.38 -13.86
N MET A 136 2.33 -2.79 -13.86
CA MET A 136 3.02 -3.27 -15.05
C MET A 136 2.87 -4.80 -15.14
N LYS A 137 2.65 -5.32 -16.34
CA LYS A 137 2.61 -6.76 -16.61
C LYS A 137 4.01 -7.31 -16.85
#